data_AF-A0A444R0U9-F1
#
_entry.id   AF-A0A444R0U9-F1
#
_cell.length_a   1.000
_cell.length_b   1.000
_cell.length_c   1.000
_cell.angle_alpha   90.00
_cell.angle_beta   90.00
_cell.angle_gamma   90.00
#
_symmetry.space_group_name_H-M   'P 1'
#
loop_
_entity.id
_entity.type
_entity.pdbx_description
1 polymer ?
#
loop_
_entity_poly.entity_id
_entity_poly.type
_entity_poly.pdbx_seq_one_letter_code
_entity_poly.pdbx_strand_id
1 'polypeptide(L)'
;SLIPESELIGKSVREIGFRTRYGLNVVGLKRNGVALEGSLADEPLLLGDIILVVGNWKLIGMLAKQGRDFVALNLPEEVSEASPAHSQAPHAIFCLVLMVALMLTDEIPNPVAAIIACLLMGKFRCIDAESAYKSIHWPSIILIVGMMPFAVALQKTGGVALAVKGLMDIGGGYGPHMMLGCLFVLSAVIGLFISNTATAVLMAPIALAAAKTMGVSPYPFA
;
A
#
# COMPACT_ATOMS: atom_id res chain seq x y z
N SER A 1 2.52 2.09 29.58
CA SER A 1 3.15 2.74 30.74
C SER A 1 2.30 2.52 31.96
N LEU A 2 2.91 2.33 33.13
CA LEU A 2 2.19 2.20 34.40
C LEU A 2 1.56 3.53 34.80
N ILE A 3 0.31 3.47 35.27
CA ILE A 3 -0.38 4.64 35.82
C ILE A 3 -0.07 4.86 37.31
N PRO A 4 -0.25 6.09 37.84
CA PRO A 4 -0.02 6.40 39.25
C PRO A 4 -0.84 5.59 40.27
N GLU A 5 -2.04 5.13 39.90
CA GLU A 5 -2.93 4.34 40.77
C GLU A 5 -2.79 2.82 40.56
N SER A 6 -1.70 2.37 39.92
CA SER A 6 -1.53 0.95 39.65
C SER A 6 -1.16 0.15 40.90
N GLU A 7 -1.86 -0.97 41.15
CA GLU A 7 -1.54 -1.92 42.25
C GLU A 7 -0.28 -2.77 41.99
N LEU A 8 0.37 -2.53 40.85
CA LEU A 8 1.54 -3.26 40.36
C LEU A 8 2.85 -2.49 40.61
N ILE A 9 2.77 -1.29 41.16
CA ILE A 9 3.95 -0.49 41.55
C ILE A 9 4.71 -1.24 42.64
N GLY A 10 6.01 -1.41 42.45
CA GLY A 10 6.91 -2.08 43.39
C GLY A 10 6.95 -3.61 43.27
N LYS A 11 6.13 -4.22 42.41
CA LYS A 11 6.18 -5.66 42.13
C LYS A 11 7.04 -5.96 40.90
N SER A 12 7.71 -7.11 40.89
CA SER A 12 8.46 -7.56 39.72
C SER A 12 7.57 -8.22 38.67
N VAL A 13 8.03 -8.28 37.42
CA VAL A 13 7.30 -8.94 36.31
C VAL A 13 7.03 -10.43 36.64
N ARG A 14 7.94 -11.07 37.37
CA ARG A 14 7.82 -12.44 37.87
C ARG A 14 6.74 -12.57 38.94
N GLU A 15 6.70 -11.67 39.93
CA GLU A 15 5.68 -11.67 41.00
C GLU A 15 4.27 -11.42 40.47
N ILE A 16 4.15 -10.57 39.45
CA ILE A 16 2.88 -10.27 38.78
C ILE A 16 2.40 -11.48 37.96
N GLY A 17 3.31 -12.40 37.61
CA GLY A 17 3.01 -13.54 36.77
C GLY A 17 2.41 -13.09 35.44
N PHE A 18 3.01 -12.08 34.81
CA PHE A 18 2.40 -11.35 33.68
C PHE A 18 1.93 -12.27 32.55
N ARG A 19 2.70 -13.33 32.26
CA ARG A 19 2.34 -14.36 31.28
C ARG A 19 1.12 -15.19 31.69
N THR A 20 0.99 -15.55 32.95
CA THR A 20 -0.14 -16.36 33.45
C THR A 20 -1.40 -15.52 33.62
N ARG A 21 -1.25 -14.28 34.10
CA ARG A 21 -2.37 -13.36 34.38
C ARG A 21 -2.95 -12.74 33.12
N TYR A 22 -2.10 -12.35 32.16
CA TYR A 22 -2.52 -11.64 30.96
C TYR A 22 -2.31 -12.42 29.66
N GLY A 23 -1.62 -13.57 29.69
CA GLY A 23 -1.33 -14.37 28.49
C GLY A 23 -0.34 -13.71 27.53
N LEU A 24 0.44 -12.75 28.01
CA LEU A 24 1.34 -11.92 27.22
C LEU A 24 2.78 -12.00 27.77
N ASN A 25 3.78 -11.85 26.90
CA ASN A 25 5.19 -11.87 27.30
C ASN A 25 5.75 -10.46 27.35
N VAL A 26 6.49 -10.13 28.41
CA VAL A 26 7.25 -8.89 28.50
C VAL A 26 8.62 -9.11 27.88
N VAL A 27 8.98 -8.27 26.91
CA VAL A 27 10.23 -8.37 26.14
C VAL A 27 11.21 -7.26 26.49
N GLY A 28 10.72 -6.13 26.99
CA GLY A 28 11.56 -4.99 27.33
C GLY A 28 10.91 -4.07 28.35
N LEU A 29 11.75 -3.35 29.10
CA LEU A 29 11.32 -2.30 30.00
C LEU A 29 12.17 -1.05 29.72
N LYS A 30 11.50 0.10 29.65
CA LYS A 30 12.11 1.40 29.43
C LYS A 30 11.71 2.35 30.55
N ARG A 31 12.71 2.92 31.22
CA ARG A 31 12.58 3.83 32.37
C ARG A 31 13.27 5.14 32.04
N ASN A 32 12.58 6.27 32.24
CA ASN A 32 13.13 7.61 31.99
C ASN A 32 13.82 7.78 30.61
N GLY A 33 13.31 7.12 29.57
CA GLY A 33 13.88 7.22 28.23
C GLY A 33 14.98 6.19 27.90
N VAL A 34 15.48 5.45 28.88
CA VAL A 34 16.56 4.46 28.71
C VAL A 34 15.98 3.04 28.79
N ALA A 35 16.39 2.17 27.87
CA ALA A 35 16.04 0.75 27.93
C ALA A 35 16.85 0.07 29.06
N LEU A 36 16.18 -0.68 29.93
CA LEU A 36 16.88 -1.47 30.93
C LEU A 36 17.43 -2.74 30.28
N GLU A 37 18.73 -2.96 30.45
CA GLU A 37 19.44 -4.16 30.03
C GLU A 37 19.61 -5.09 31.24
N GLY A 38 19.20 -6.36 31.14
CA GLY A 38 19.36 -7.36 32.20
C GLY A 38 18.12 -8.22 32.47
N SER A 39 18.06 -8.83 33.66
CA SER A 39 16.91 -9.66 34.08
C SER A 39 15.68 -8.79 34.37
N LEU A 40 14.87 -8.57 33.34
CA LEU A 40 13.59 -7.86 33.42
C LEU A 40 12.57 -8.55 34.34
N ALA A 41 12.81 -9.82 34.70
CA ALA A 41 11.88 -10.64 35.47
C ALA A 41 11.82 -10.23 36.95
N ASP A 42 12.94 -9.79 37.51
CA ASP A 42 13.09 -9.56 38.96
C ASP A 42 13.13 -8.05 39.32
N GLU A 43 13.15 -7.17 38.31
CA GLU A 43 13.19 -5.73 38.51
C GLU A 43 11.80 -5.20 38.94
N PRO A 44 11.71 -4.42 40.04
CA PRO A 44 10.44 -3.84 40.48
C PRO A 44 9.97 -2.75 39.50
N LEU A 45 8.69 -2.80 39.14
CA LEU A 45 8.07 -1.82 38.26
C LEU A 45 7.86 -0.48 38.98
N LEU A 46 8.30 0.62 38.37
CA LEU A 46 8.09 1.97 38.87
C LEU A 46 7.03 2.71 38.05
N LEU A 47 6.47 3.76 38.65
CA LEU A 47 5.53 4.65 37.99
C LEU A 47 6.19 5.27 36.74
N GLY A 48 5.47 5.22 35.61
CA GLY A 48 5.96 5.76 34.34
C GLY A 48 6.79 4.78 33.50
N ASP A 49 7.15 3.60 34.04
CA ASP A 49 7.85 2.57 33.26
C ASP A 49 7.05 2.16 32.03
N ILE A 50 7.73 2.07 30.89
CA ILE A 50 7.18 1.63 29.61
C ILE A 50 7.58 0.17 29.41
N ILE A 51 6.58 -0.70 29.36
CA ILE A 51 6.79 -2.13 29.16
C ILE A 51 6.47 -2.47 27.71
N LEU A 52 7.40 -3.16 27.04
CA LEU A 52 7.19 -3.74 25.73
C LEU A 52 6.64 -5.15 25.90
N VAL A 53 5.45 -5.37 25.34
CA VAL A 53 4.71 -6.62 25.47
C VAL A 53 4.49 -7.25 24.10
N VAL A 54 4.69 -8.56 23.99
CA VAL A 54 4.50 -9.35 22.77
C VAL A 54 3.59 -10.55 23.07
N GLY A 55 2.60 -10.78 22.20
CA GLY A 55 1.66 -11.89 22.35
C GLY A 55 0.46 -11.79 21.42
N ASN A 56 -0.64 -12.46 21.79
CA ASN A 56 -1.87 -12.48 21.00
C ASN A 56 -2.52 -11.08 20.97
N TRP A 57 -2.75 -10.54 19.78
CA TRP A 57 -3.37 -9.23 19.55
C TRP A 57 -4.69 -9.02 20.30
N LYS A 58 -5.53 -10.07 20.43
CA LYS A 58 -6.78 -9.99 21.20
C LYS A 58 -6.54 -9.70 22.68
N LEU A 59 -5.51 -10.32 23.26
CA LEU A 59 -5.14 -10.14 24.67
C LEU A 59 -4.45 -8.79 24.89
N ILE A 60 -3.64 -8.33 23.93
CA ILE A 60 -3.04 -6.97 23.96
C ILE A 60 -4.16 -5.91 23.94
N GLY A 61 -5.16 -6.07 23.08
CA GLY A 61 -6.32 -5.19 23.01
C GLY A 61 -7.18 -5.20 24.28
N MET A 62 -7.36 -6.38 24.90
CA MET A 62 -8.04 -6.50 26.20
C MET A 62 -7.26 -5.81 27.31
N LEU A 63 -5.94 -5.97 27.38
CA LEU A 63 -5.08 -5.29 28.35
C LEU A 63 -5.17 -3.77 28.20
N ALA A 64 -5.20 -3.26 26.97
CA ALA A 64 -5.33 -1.83 26.70
C ALA A 64 -6.72 -1.23 27.05
N LYS A 65 -7.79 -2.02 26.94
CA LYS A 65 -9.17 -1.56 27.22
C LYS A 65 -9.62 -1.80 28.66
N GLN A 66 -9.17 -2.88 29.29
CA GLN A 66 -9.61 -3.30 30.64
C GLN A 66 -8.56 -3.07 31.72
N GLY A 67 -7.30 -2.82 31.34
CA GLY A 67 -6.22 -2.62 32.29
C GLY A 67 -6.36 -1.30 33.02
N ARG A 68 -6.82 -1.34 34.28
CA ARG A 68 -6.71 -0.17 35.17
C ARG A 68 -5.25 0.20 35.41
N ASP A 69 -4.32 -0.75 35.32
CA ASP A 69 -2.91 -0.57 35.68
C ASP A 69 -1.99 -0.06 34.54
N PHE A 70 -2.42 -0.18 33.28
CA PHE A 70 -1.57 0.05 32.11
C PHE A 70 -2.23 0.94 31.08
N VAL A 71 -1.51 1.98 30.65
CA VAL A 71 -1.89 2.81 29.50
C VAL A 71 -1.08 2.38 28.28
N ALA A 72 -1.76 1.99 27.20
CA ALA A 72 -1.10 1.72 25.94
C ALA A 72 -0.62 3.02 25.31
N LEU A 73 0.70 3.19 25.19
CA LEU A 73 1.31 4.40 24.64
C LEU A 73 1.53 4.34 23.12
N ASN A 74 1.68 3.14 22.57
CA ASN A 74 1.86 2.89 21.14
C ASN A 74 1.11 1.60 20.80
N LEU A 75 -0.19 1.68 20.59
CA LEU A 75 -0.83 0.70 19.72
C LEU A 75 -0.50 1.16 18.30
N PRO A 76 0.15 0.33 17.46
CA PRO A 76 0.25 0.64 16.04
C PRO A 76 -1.15 0.93 15.50
N GLU A 77 -1.34 2.06 14.81
CA GLU A 77 -2.62 2.39 14.14
C GLU A 77 -3.02 1.27 13.14
N GLU A 78 -2.05 0.46 12.70
CA GLU A 78 -2.23 -0.74 11.87
C GLU A 78 -3.15 -1.81 12.51
N VAL A 79 -3.34 -1.82 13.83
CA VAL A 79 -4.25 -2.78 14.49
C VAL A 79 -5.73 -2.38 14.33
N SER A 80 -6.00 -1.11 14.00
CA SER A 80 -7.33 -0.69 13.53
C SER A 80 -7.58 -1.09 12.07
N GLU A 81 -6.53 -1.33 11.28
CA GLU A 81 -6.60 -1.77 9.87
C GLU A 81 -6.52 -3.29 9.72
N ALA A 82 -6.16 -4.03 10.77
CA ALA A 82 -6.14 -5.49 10.78
C ALA A 82 -7.57 -6.07 10.78
N SER A 83 -8.19 -6.00 9.61
CA SER A 83 -9.26 -6.84 9.04
C SER A 83 -10.24 -7.49 10.04
N PRO A 84 -11.49 -6.99 10.13
CA PRO A 84 -12.57 -7.60 10.92
C PRO A 84 -13.06 -8.99 10.48
N ALA A 85 -12.27 -9.82 9.77
CA ALA A 85 -12.91 -10.76 8.86
C ALA A 85 -12.16 -12.06 8.53
N HIS A 86 -11.51 -12.72 9.50
CA HIS A 86 -11.10 -14.12 9.28
C HIS A 86 -12.31 -15.04 8.95
N SER A 87 -13.52 -14.65 9.34
CA SER A 87 -14.79 -15.32 9.00
C SER A 87 -15.41 -14.90 7.65
N GLN A 88 -14.96 -13.80 7.03
CA GLN A 88 -15.52 -13.33 5.75
C GLN A 88 -14.57 -13.50 4.56
N ALA A 89 -13.39 -14.07 4.81
CA ALA A 89 -12.44 -14.51 3.78
C ALA A 89 -13.08 -15.24 2.57
N PRO A 90 -14.03 -16.20 2.73
CA PRO A 90 -14.63 -16.86 1.57
C PRO A 90 -15.48 -15.92 0.70
N HIS A 91 -16.16 -14.94 1.30
CA HIS A 91 -16.97 -13.97 0.56
C HIS A 91 -16.08 -12.96 -0.20
N ALA A 92 -14.97 -12.55 0.42
CA ALA A 92 -13.98 -11.70 -0.23
C ALA A 92 -13.35 -12.39 -1.45
N ILE A 93 -12.98 -13.67 -1.31
CA ILE A 93 -12.44 -14.48 -2.42
C ILE A 93 -13.47 -14.63 -3.54
N PHE A 94 -14.74 -14.91 -3.20
CA PHE A 94 -15.81 -14.98 -4.20
C PHE A 94 -15.96 -13.68 -4.99
N CYS A 95 -16.00 -12.53 -4.31
CA CYS A 95 -16.08 -11.22 -4.97
C CYS A 95 -14.88 -10.96 -5.89
N LEU A 96 -13.68 -11.35 -5.47
CA LEU A 96 -12.47 -11.19 -6.27
C LEU A 96 -12.48 -12.07 -7.53
N VAL A 97 -12.85 -13.34 -7.38
CA VAL A 97 -12.99 -14.26 -8.53
C VAL A 97 -14.06 -13.77 -9.49
N LEU A 98 -15.20 -13.29 -8.99
CA LEU A 98 -16.26 -12.72 -9.80
C LEU A 98 -15.77 -11.48 -10.56
N MET A 99 -15.04 -10.58 -9.91
CA MET A 99 -14.46 -9.39 -10.56
C MET A 99 -13.56 -9.79 -11.73
N VAL A 100 -12.65 -10.75 -11.51
CA VAL A 100 -11.74 -11.23 -12.55
C VAL A 100 -12.50 -11.88 -13.70
N ALA A 101 -13.49 -12.72 -13.40
CA ALA A 101 -14.34 -13.33 -14.42
C ALA A 101 -15.04 -12.27 -15.28
N LEU A 102 -15.60 -11.22 -14.66
CA LEU A 102 -16.26 -10.12 -15.38
C LEU A 102 -15.29 -9.34 -16.26
N MET A 103 -14.08 -9.06 -15.77
CA MET A 103 -13.03 -8.37 -16.54
C MET A 103 -12.53 -9.18 -17.73
N LEU A 104 -12.57 -10.52 -17.67
CA LEU A 104 -12.16 -11.39 -18.78
C LEU A 104 -13.21 -11.48 -19.89
N THR A 105 -14.47 -11.16 -19.59
CA THR A 105 -15.57 -11.33 -20.55
C THR A 105 -15.60 -10.29 -21.67
N ASP A 106 -14.81 -9.20 -21.62
CA ASP A 106 -14.78 -8.05 -22.56
C ASP A 106 -16.14 -7.36 -22.84
N GLU A 107 -17.27 -7.95 -22.45
CA GLU A 107 -18.63 -7.40 -22.61
C GLU A 107 -18.89 -6.24 -21.64
N ILE A 108 -18.22 -6.23 -20.49
CA ILE A 108 -18.41 -5.24 -19.43
C ILE A 108 -17.14 -4.39 -19.31
N PRO A 109 -17.23 -3.05 -19.36
CA PRO A 109 -16.07 -2.19 -19.12
C PRO A 109 -15.43 -2.48 -17.77
N ASN A 110 -14.11 -2.65 -17.74
CA ASN A 110 -13.33 -2.95 -16.52
C ASN A 110 -13.65 -2.07 -15.31
N PRO A 111 -13.87 -0.73 -15.44
CA PRO A 111 -14.27 0.11 -14.31
C PRO A 111 -15.62 -0.30 -13.69
N VAL A 112 -16.57 -0.74 -14.51
CA VAL A 112 -17.91 -1.17 -14.06
C VAL A 112 -17.80 -2.49 -13.29
N ALA A 113 -17.02 -3.45 -13.79
CA ALA A 113 -16.75 -4.71 -13.10
C ALA A 113 -16.12 -4.49 -11.71
N ALA A 114 -15.15 -3.57 -11.61
CA ALA A 114 -14.52 -3.20 -10.34
C ALA A 114 -15.51 -2.57 -9.35
N ILE A 115 -16.40 -1.67 -9.81
CA ILE A 115 -17.42 -1.04 -8.96
C ILE A 115 -18.42 -2.08 -8.44
N ILE A 116 -18.86 -3.01 -9.29
CA ILE A 116 -19.78 -4.10 -8.88
C ILE A 116 -19.13 -4.95 -7.78
N ALA A 117 -17.87 -5.34 -7.97
CA ALA A 117 -17.13 -6.12 -6.97
C ALA A 117 -16.97 -5.35 -5.64
N CYS A 118 -16.65 -4.05 -5.70
CA CYS A 118 -16.55 -3.19 -4.53
C CYS A 118 -17.87 -3.09 -3.76
N LEU A 119 -19.00 -2.88 -4.46
CA LEU A 119 -20.33 -2.86 -3.85
C LEU A 119 -20.70 -4.20 -3.20
N LEU A 120 -20.32 -5.32 -3.82
CA LEU A 120 -20.53 -6.65 -3.24
C LEU A 120 -19.68 -6.86 -1.98
N MET A 121 -18.41 -6.43 -1.97
CA MET A 121 -17.57 -6.49 -0.77
C MET A 121 -18.15 -5.66 0.39
N GLY A 122 -18.72 -4.49 0.10
CA GLY A 122 -19.46 -3.68 1.08
C GLY A 122 -20.73 -4.39 1.58
N LYS A 123 -21.50 -5.01 0.68
CA LYS A 123 -22.72 -5.77 1.02
C LYS A 123 -22.43 -6.96 1.92
N PHE A 124 -21.34 -7.69 1.68
CA PHE A 124 -20.91 -8.80 2.52
C PHE A 124 -20.23 -8.36 3.82
N ARG A 125 -20.11 -7.04 4.07
CA ARG A 125 -19.42 -6.42 5.22
C ARG A 125 -17.94 -6.79 5.33
N CYS A 126 -17.31 -7.11 4.20
CA CYS A 126 -15.90 -7.46 4.14
C CYS A 126 -15.01 -6.22 4.34
N ILE A 127 -15.51 -5.06 3.89
CA ILE A 127 -14.83 -3.77 3.96
C ILE A 127 -15.85 -2.72 4.40
N ASP A 128 -15.43 -1.78 5.25
CA ASP A 128 -16.19 -0.61 5.62
C ASP A 128 -15.93 0.56 4.65
N ALA A 129 -16.91 1.46 4.46
CA ALA A 129 -16.79 2.56 3.52
C ALA A 129 -15.61 3.49 3.85
N GLU A 130 -15.35 3.77 5.13
CA GLU A 130 -14.24 4.61 5.57
C GLU A 130 -12.89 3.98 5.23
N SER A 131 -12.69 2.69 5.52
CA SER A 131 -11.48 1.94 5.13
C SER A 131 -11.30 1.87 3.62
N ALA A 132 -12.40 1.71 2.85
CA ALA A 132 -12.35 1.73 1.40
C ALA A 132 -11.83 3.08 0.86
N TYR A 133 -12.31 4.20 1.41
CA TYR A 133 -11.84 5.54 1.03
C TYR A 133 -10.40 5.81 1.46
N LYS A 134 -9.98 5.34 2.65
CA LYS A 134 -8.57 5.44 3.11
C LYS A 134 -7.61 4.63 2.25
N SER A 135 -8.07 3.51 1.70
CA SER A 135 -7.27 2.67 0.80
C SER A 135 -7.01 3.30 -0.58
N ILE A 136 -7.70 4.40 -0.92
CA ILE A 136 -7.51 5.08 -2.20
C ILE A 136 -6.22 5.88 -2.19
N HIS A 137 -5.29 5.52 -3.08
CA HIS A 137 -4.06 6.28 -3.28
C HIS A 137 -4.30 7.55 -4.13
N TRP A 138 -4.84 8.59 -3.50
CA TRP A 138 -5.15 9.89 -4.14
C TRP A 138 -4.00 10.49 -4.95
N PRO A 139 -2.72 10.44 -4.51
CA PRO A 139 -1.62 10.99 -5.30
C PRO A 139 -1.50 10.32 -6.68
N SER A 140 -1.72 9.00 -6.77
CA SER A 140 -1.67 8.29 -8.05
C SER A 140 -2.81 8.71 -8.98
N ILE A 141 -4.03 8.86 -8.44
CA ILE A 141 -5.19 9.29 -9.23
C ILE A 141 -4.97 10.70 -9.78
N ILE A 142 -4.55 11.63 -8.93
CA ILE A 142 -4.27 13.01 -9.31
C ILE A 142 -3.17 13.06 -10.38
N LEU A 143 -2.13 12.24 -10.25
CA LEU A 143 -1.06 12.14 -11.23
C LEU A 143 -1.57 11.61 -12.58
N ILE A 144 -2.33 10.51 -12.61
CA ILE A 144 -2.90 9.96 -13.85
C ILE A 144 -3.79 10.99 -14.55
N VAL A 145 -4.70 11.63 -13.80
CA VAL A 145 -5.62 12.64 -14.33
C VAL A 145 -4.87 13.87 -14.81
N GLY A 146 -3.84 14.31 -14.08
CA GLY A 146 -2.99 15.45 -14.45
C GLY A 146 -2.13 15.19 -15.68
N MET A 147 -1.81 13.93 -15.98
CA MET A 147 -1.00 13.58 -17.14
C MET A 147 -1.76 13.54 -18.45
N MET A 148 -3.08 13.31 -18.45
CA MET A 148 -3.89 13.44 -19.66
C MET A 148 -3.78 14.83 -20.33
N PRO A 149 -4.02 15.97 -19.64
CA PRO A 149 -3.89 17.28 -20.26
C PRO A 149 -2.43 17.62 -20.59
N PHE A 150 -1.46 17.17 -19.80
CA PHE A 150 -0.04 17.34 -20.11
C PHE A 150 0.36 16.63 -21.41
N ALA A 151 -0.05 15.37 -21.58
CA ALA A 151 0.21 14.60 -22.79
C ALA A 151 -0.42 15.26 -24.02
N VAL A 152 -1.65 15.78 -23.90
CA VAL A 152 -2.33 16.52 -24.98
C VAL A 152 -1.63 17.84 -25.28
N ALA A 153 -1.17 18.58 -24.26
CA ALA A 153 -0.41 19.81 -24.45
C ALA A 153 0.91 19.54 -25.18
N LEU A 154 1.63 18.48 -24.79
CA LEU A 154 2.89 18.08 -25.43
C LEU A 154 2.70 17.64 -26.90
N GLN A 155 1.56 17.01 -27.21
CA GLN A 155 1.17 16.73 -28.60
C GLN A 155 0.91 18.03 -29.36
N LYS A 156 0.14 18.97 -28.79
CA LYS A 156 -0.21 20.24 -29.44
C LYS A 156 0.97 21.20 -29.64
N THR A 157 1.94 21.20 -28.73
CA THR A 157 3.16 22.02 -28.85
C THR A 157 4.17 21.44 -29.85
N GLY A 158 3.92 20.23 -30.38
CA GLY A 158 4.84 19.53 -31.28
C GLY A 158 6.02 18.87 -30.57
N GLY A 159 6.04 18.85 -29.23
CA GLY A 159 7.09 18.17 -28.47
C GLY A 159 7.18 16.67 -28.77
N VAL A 160 6.03 16.02 -28.95
CA VAL A 160 5.96 14.61 -29.40
C VAL A 160 6.59 14.44 -30.79
N ALA A 161 6.33 15.37 -31.72
CA ALA A 161 6.88 15.30 -33.07
C ALA A 161 8.40 15.48 -33.09
N LEU A 162 8.95 16.35 -32.23
CA LEU A 162 10.39 16.51 -32.06
C LEU A 162 11.06 15.26 -31.50
N ALA A 163 10.45 14.64 -30.47
CA ALA A 163 10.95 13.41 -29.88
C ALA A 163 10.96 12.25 -30.89
N VAL A 164 9.87 12.07 -31.65
CA VAL A 164 9.78 11.05 -32.70
C VAL A 164 10.81 11.32 -33.80
N LYS A 165 11.01 12.57 -34.21
CA LYS A 165 12.02 12.92 -35.22
C LYS A 165 13.44 12.55 -34.77
N GLY A 166 13.81 12.88 -33.52
CA GLY A 166 15.11 12.46 -32.96
C GLY A 166 15.26 10.94 -32.90
N LEU A 167 14.18 10.21 -32.58
CA LEU A 167 14.18 8.75 -32.60
C LEU A 167 14.32 8.17 -34.02
N MET A 168 13.67 8.79 -35.00
CA MET A 168 13.76 8.44 -36.42
C MET A 168 15.16 8.67 -36.99
N ASP A 169 15.83 9.75 -36.60
CA ASP A 169 17.19 10.05 -37.05
C ASP A 169 18.20 9.00 -36.56
N ILE A 170 17.98 8.41 -35.37
CA ILE A 170 18.85 7.41 -34.76
C ILE A 170 18.49 5.98 -35.23
N GLY A 171 17.20 5.64 -35.25
CA GLY A 171 16.71 4.27 -35.40
C GLY A 171 15.89 3.99 -36.66
N GLY A 172 15.42 5.02 -37.37
CA GLY A 172 14.47 4.88 -38.48
C GLY A 172 15.03 4.18 -39.72
N GLY A 173 16.34 4.27 -39.96
CA GLY A 173 17.00 3.62 -41.10
C GLY A 173 17.26 2.11 -40.93
N TYR A 174 17.22 1.59 -39.70
CA TYR A 174 17.58 0.21 -39.37
C TYR A 174 16.38 -0.74 -39.23
N GLY A 175 15.18 -0.26 -39.54
CA GLY A 175 13.94 -1.02 -39.54
C GLY A 175 13.18 -1.04 -38.20
N PRO A 176 11.98 -1.66 -38.17
CA PRO A 176 11.04 -1.53 -37.05
C PRO A 176 11.55 -2.09 -35.72
N HIS A 177 12.37 -3.16 -35.74
CA HIS A 177 12.90 -3.77 -34.53
C HIS A 177 13.92 -2.89 -33.80
N MET A 178 14.76 -2.16 -34.55
CA MET A 178 15.70 -1.20 -33.95
C MET A 178 14.95 -0.02 -33.33
N MET A 179 13.84 0.42 -33.96
CA MET A 179 12.97 1.44 -33.40
C MET A 179 12.32 1.01 -32.08
N LEU A 180 11.80 -0.23 -32.00
CA LEU A 180 11.29 -0.78 -30.74
C LEU A 180 12.37 -0.77 -29.66
N GLY A 181 13.59 -1.18 -30.00
CA GLY A 181 14.72 -1.17 -29.07
C GLY A 181 15.04 0.25 -28.58
N CYS A 182 15.05 1.24 -29.47
CA CYS A 182 15.29 2.64 -29.13
C CYS A 182 14.18 3.21 -28.24
N LEU A 183 12.91 2.92 -28.57
CA LEU A 183 11.76 3.31 -27.78
C LEU A 183 11.77 2.65 -26.39
N PHE A 184 12.15 1.38 -26.30
CA PHE A 184 12.28 0.67 -25.02
C PHE A 184 13.38 1.28 -24.16
N VAL A 185 14.55 1.56 -24.72
CA VAL A 185 15.66 2.21 -24.00
C VAL A 185 15.24 3.60 -23.53
N LEU A 186 14.59 4.39 -24.39
CA LEU A 186 14.07 5.71 -24.03
C LEU A 186 13.05 5.61 -22.88
N SER A 187 12.10 4.69 -22.98
CA SER A 187 11.09 4.45 -21.96
C SER A 187 11.73 3.97 -20.64
N ALA A 188 12.75 3.12 -20.69
CA ALA A 188 13.45 2.64 -19.51
C ALA A 188 14.24 3.76 -18.82
N VAL A 189 14.93 4.60 -19.59
CA VAL A 189 15.65 5.77 -19.06
C VAL A 189 14.69 6.75 -18.40
N ILE A 190 13.56 7.05 -19.05
CA ILE A 190 12.55 7.96 -18.49
C ILE A 190 11.88 7.34 -17.25
N GLY A 191 11.60 6.03 -17.29
CA GLY A 191 11.02 5.26 -16.18
C GLY A 191 11.91 5.18 -14.94
N LEU A 192 13.22 5.43 -15.05
CA LEU A 192 14.10 5.53 -13.88
C LEU A 192 13.89 6.82 -13.08
N PHE A 193 13.44 7.89 -13.71
CA PHE A 193 13.24 9.20 -13.07
C PHE A 193 11.78 9.49 -12.74
N ILE A 194 10.85 8.81 -13.41
CA ILE A 194 9.42 9.09 -13.37
C ILE A 194 8.66 7.80 -12.98
N SER A 195 7.54 7.92 -12.27
CA SER A 195 6.70 6.76 -11.95
C SER A 195 6.30 5.97 -13.20
N ASN A 196 6.25 4.64 -13.12
CA ASN A 196 5.95 3.79 -14.30
C ASN A 196 4.63 4.18 -15.00
N THR A 197 3.60 4.53 -14.23
CA THR A 197 2.30 4.96 -14.77
C THR A 197 2.42 6.24 -15.60
N ALA A 198 3.25 7.18 -15.14
CA ALA A 198 3.49 8.42 -15.84
C ALA A 198 4.25 8.22 -17.14
N THR A 199 5.32 7.42 -17.10
CA THR A 199 6.10 7.08 -18.29
C THR A 199 5.23 6.41 -19.35
N ALA A 200 4.35 5.48 -18.95
CA ALA A 200 3.41 4.84 -19.88
C ALA A 200 2.50 5.85 -20.60
N VAL A 201 1.91 6.79 -19.85
CA VAL A 201 1.02 7.82 -20.42
C VAL A 201 1.77 8.77 -21.37
N LEU A 202 3.05 9.07 -21.10
CA LEU A 202 3.90 9.90 -21.95
C LEU A 202 4.41 9.16 -23.20
N MET A 203 4.77 7.89 -23.05
CA MET A 203 5.32 7.09 -24.15
C MET A 203 4.24 6.65 -25.13
N ALA A 204 3.02 6.34 -24.68
CA ALA A 204 1.90 5.92 -25.54
C ALA A 204 1.69 6.83 -26.78
N PRO A 205 1.60 8.17 -26.66
CA PRO A 205 1.45 9.04 -27.82
C PRO A 205 2.71 9.11 -28.70
N ILE A 206 3.91 9.00 -28.13
CA ILE A 206 5.19 8.98 -28.87
C ILE A 206 5.28 7.71 -29.70
N ALA A 207 4.94 6.57 -29.10
CA ALA A 207 4.95 5.28 -29.73
C ALA A 207 3.92 5.17 -30.87
N LEU A 208 2.69 5.66 -30.64
CA LEU A 208 1.66 5.75 -31.66
C LEU A 208 2.10 6.63 -32.85
N ALA A 209 2.73 7.77 -32.57
CA ALA A 209 3.22 8.68 -33.61
C ALA A 209 4.41 8.08 -34.39
N ALA A 210 5.34 7.39 -33.71
CA ALA A 210 6.45 6.68 -34.35
C ALA A 210 5.96 5.54 -35.25
N ALA A 211 5.03 4.70 -34.77
CA ALA A 211 4.42 3.63 -35.55
C ALA A 211 3.71 4.17 -36.81
N LYS A 212 2.95 5.27 -36.66
CA LYS A 212 2.26 5.93 -37.78
C LYS A 212 3.24 6.49 -38.82
N THR A 213 4.37 7.04 -38.39
CA THR A 213 5.41 7.60 -39.28
C THR A 213 6.12 6.52 -40.07
N MET A 214 6.32 5.34 -39.47
CA MET A 214 6.93 4.18 -40.14
C MET A 214 5.94 3.30 -40.92
N GLY A 215 4.63 3.59 -40.84
CA GLY A 215 3.60 2.81 -41.53
C GLY A 215 3.40 1.39 -41.01
N VAL A 216 3.82 1.11 -39.77
CA VAL A 216 3.71 -0.21 -39.12
C VAL A 216 2.56 -0.26 -38.13
N SER A 217 2.08 -1.48 -37.83
CA SER A 217 1.03 -1.70 -36.83
C SER A 217 1.41 -1.04 -35.50
N PRO A 218 0.50 -0.31 -34.84
CA PRO A 218 0.77 0.34 -33.54
C PRO A 218 0.76 -0.64 -32.36
N TYR A 219 0.20 -1.85 -32.50
CA TYR A 219 0.09 -2.83 -31.40
C TYR A 219 1.42 -3.27 -30.76
N PRO A 220 2.54 -3.42 -31.50
CA PRO A 220 3.84 -3.72 -30.91
C PRO A 220 4.53 -2.52 -30.24
N PHE A 221 4.03 -1.31 -30.47
CA PHE A 221 4.63 -0.06 -29.96
C PHE A 221 3.87 0.51 -28.75
N ALA A 222 2.57 0.23 -28.63
CA ALA A 222 1.67 0.77 -27.60
C ALA A 222 1.73 0.01 -26.27
#